data_AF-A0A418GK06-F1
#
_entry.id   AF-A0A418GK06-F1
#
_cell.length_a   1.000
_cell.length_b   1.000
_cell.length_c   1.000
_cell.angle_alpha   90.00
_cell.angle_beta   90.00
_cell.angle_gamma   90.00
#
_symmetry.space_group_name_H-M   'P 1'
#
loop_
_entity.id
_entity.type
_entity.pdbx_description
1 polymer ?
#
loop_
_entity_poly.entity_id
_entity_poly.type
_entity_poly.pdbx_seq_one_letter_code
_entity_poly.pdbx_strand_id
1 'polypeptide(L)'
;RWVGKLADQAWHVVMVEAVRYMEVDWRDNVVKPFNEQLADNYPFNPRATQDASLDSFERFFKPDGILDNFYKNNLRLFLENDLTFGDDGRVLIREDIRQQLDTAQKIRDIFFSQQNGLGAQFAVETVSLSGNKRRSVLNLDGQLVDYSQGRNYTAHLVWPNNMREGNESKLTL
;
A
#
# COMPACT_ATOMS: atom_id res chain seq x y z
N ARG A 1 -6.18 37.36 -32.75
CA ARG A 1 -7.31 36.77 -31.99
C ARG A 1 -7.74 35.37 -32.47
N TRP A 2 -7.21 34.83 -33.58
CA TRP A 2 -7.47 33.44 -34.04
C TRP A 2 -6.38 32.46 -33.57
N VAL A 3 -5.12 32.92 -33.49
CA VAL A 3 -3.96 32.12 -33.03
C VAL A 3 -4.13 31.61 -31.60
N GLY A 4 -4.68 32.42 -30.68
CA GLY A 4 -4.96 31.98 -29.30
C GLY A 4 -5.98 30.84 -29.24
N LYS A 5 -7.13 31.00 -29.92
CA LYS A 5 -8.16 29.95 -29.98
C LYS A 5 -7.66 28.65 -30.63
N LEU A 6 -6.81 28.76 -31.65
CA LEU A 6 -6.19 27.61 -32.29
C LEU A 6 -5.21 26.90 -31.35
N ALA A 7 -4.42 27.66 -30.58
CA ALA A 7 -3.52 27.13 -29.57
C ALA A 7 -4.29 26.43 -28.43
N ASP A 8 -5.39 27.02 -27.95
CA ASP A 8 -6.23 26.45 -26.89
C ASP A 8 -6.89 25.13 -27.35
N GLN A 9 -7.39 25.09 -28.58
CA GLN A 9 -7.98 23.88 -29.18
C GLN A 9 -6.94 22.79 -29.43
N ALA A 10 -5.74 23.15 -29.91
CA ALA A 10 -4.65 22.20 -30.10
C ALA A 10 -4.15 21.64 -28.76
N TRP A 11 -4.03 22.51 -27.74
CA TRP A 11 -3.66 22.12 -26.37
C TRP A 11 -4.67 21.14 -25.76
N HIS A 12 -5.97 21.41 -25.93
CA HIS A 12 -7.02 20.52 -25.44
C HIS A 12 -6.92 19.12 -26.07
N VAL A 13 -6.72 19.02 -27.39
CA VAL A 13 -6.58 17.72 -28.08
C VAL A 13 -5.35 16.96 -27.60
N VAL A 14 -4.21 17.63 -27.43
CA VAL A 14 -2.99 17.02 -26.89
C VAL A 14 -3.23 16.50 -25.47
N MET A 15 -3.94 17.27 -24.64
CA MET A 15 -4.24 16.87 -23.27
C MET A 15 -5.16 15.64 -23.19
N VAL A 16 -6.20 15.59 -24.02
CA VAL A 16 -7.11 14.43 -24.12
C VAL A 16 -6.35 13.16 -24.51
N GLU A 17 -5.45 13.27 -25.49
CA GLU A 17 -4.67 12.11 -25.94
C GLU A 17 -3.63 11.68 -24.89
N ALA A 18 -3.02 12.63 -24.17
CA ALA A 18 -2.12 12.34 -23.06
C ALA A 18 -2.84 11.58 -21.92
N VAL A 19 -4.07 12.00 -21.56
CA VAL A 19 -4.89 11.30 -20.55
C VAL A 19 -5.24 9.89 -21.02
N ARG A 20 -5.66 9.72 -22.28
CA ARG A 20 -5.97 8.39 -22.84
C ARG A 20 -4.75 7.47 -22.82
N TYR A 21 -3.58 7.97 -23.22
CA TYR A 21 -2.34 7.20 -23.15
C TYR A 21 -2.02 6.79 -21.70
N MET A 22 -2.17 7.72 -20.76
CA MET A 22 -1.96 7.47 -19.34
C MET A 22 -2.97 6.47 -18.73
N GLU A 23 -4.23 6.44 -19.19
CA GLU A 23 -5.19 5.40 -18.77
C GLU A 23 -4.73 4.01 -19.19
N VAL A 24 -4.20 3.88 -20.41
CA VAL A 24 -3.63 2.63 -20.91
C VAL A 24 -2.39 2.25 -20.10
N ASP A 25 -1.48 3.21 -19.88
CA ASP A 25 -0.26 3.00 -19.10
C ASP A 25 -0.57 2.60 -17.64
N TRP A 26 -1.56 3.24 -17.01
CA TRP A 26 -2.03 2.91 -15.66
C TRP A 26 -2.58 1.48 -15.60
N ARG A 27 -3.42 1.12 -16.57
CA ARG A 27 -4.00 -0.22 -16.65
C ARG A 27 -2.90 -1.28 -16.78
N ASP A 28 -1.95 -1.05 -17.67
CA ASP A 28 -0.97 -2.07 -18.05
C ASP A 28 0.21 -2.16 -17.06
N ASN A 29 0.63 -1.04 -16.47
CA ASN A 29 1.79 -0.99 -15.57
C ASN A 29 1.45 -0.96 -14.08
N VAL A 30 0.21 -0.65 -13.69
CA VAL A 30 -0.19 -0.61 -12.28
C VAL A 30 -1.30 -1.60 -11.98
N VAL A 31 -2.44 -1.48 -12.66
CA VAL A 31 -3.63 -2.31 -12.37
C VAL A 31 -3.36 -3.78 -12.68
N LYS A 32 -2.77 -4.08 -13.83
CA LYS A 32 -2.48 -5.45 -14.23
C LYS A 32 -1.50 -6.14 -13.27
N PRO A 33 -0.31 -5.59 -12.94
CA PRO A 33 0.58 -6.21 -11.95
C PRO A 33 -0.06 -6.39 -10.58
N PHE A 34 -0.87 -5.43 -10.12
CA PHE A 34 -1.60 -5.56 -8.86
C PHE A 34 -2.58 -6.73 -8.90
N ASN A 35 -3.38 -6.83 -9.96
CA ASN A 35 -4.37 -7.89 -10.11
C ASN A 35 -3.72 -9.27 -10.20
N GLU A 36 -2.64 -9.38 -10.97
CA GLU A 36 -1.95 -10.66 -11.19
C GLU A 36 -1.19 -11.16 -9.95
N GLN A 37 -0.74 -10.26 -9.07
CA GLN A 37 0.17 -10.64 -7.97
C GLN A 37 -0.45 -10.49 -6.58
N LEU A 38 -1.43 -9.60 -6.40
CA LEU A 38 -1.90 -9.17 -5.08
C LEU A 38 -3.41 -9.32 -4.90
N ALA A 39 -4.23 -8.95 -5.91
CA ALA A 39 -5.67 -8.77 -5.71
C ALA A 39 -6.41 -10.01 -5.23
N ASP A 40 -6.04 -11.20 -5.70
CA ASP A 40 -6.72 -12.46 -5.34
C ASP A 40 -6.23 -13.07 -4.04
N ASN A 41 -5.23 -12.46 -3.38
CA ASN A 41 -4.58 -12.99 -2.18
C ASN A 41 -4.93 -12.16 -0.93
N TYR A 42 -4.87 -12.77 0.25
CA TYR A 42 -5.01 -12.05 1.51
C TYR A 42 -3.79 -11.11 1.69
N PRO A 43 -3.95 -9.85 2.16
CA PRO A 43 -5.15 -9.23 2.74
C PRO A 43 -6.06 -8.50 1.74
N PHE A 44 -5.71 -8.46 0.45
CA PHE A 44 -6.46 -7.70 -0.57
C PHE A 44 -7.80 -8.36 -0.91
N ASN A 45 -7.84 -9.69 -0.90
CA ASN A 45 -9.06 -10.47 -0.86
C ASN A 45 -9.20 -11.16 0.51
N PRO A 46 -10.09 -10.68 1.40
CA PRO A 46 -10.28 -11.27 2.73
C PRO A 46 -10.80 -12.71 2.73
N ARG A 47 -11.29 -13.21 1.59
CA ARG A 47 -11.76 -14.59 1.43
C ARG A 47 -10.71 -15.51 0.79
N ALA A 48 -9.54 -14.98 0.43
CA ALA A 48 -8.46 -15.77 -0.12
C ALA A 48 -7.93 -16.77 0.92
N THR A 49 -7.54 -17.95 0.45
CA THR A 49 -6.87 -18.97 1.27
C THR A 49 -5.35 -18.87 1.18
N GLN A 50 -4.83 -18.05 0.27
CA GLN A 50 -3.42 -17.80 0.05
C GLN A 50 -3.09 -16.36 0.43
N ASP A 51 -1.93 -16.19 1.06
CA ASP A 51 -1.39 -14.88 1.39
C ASP A 51 -0.65 -14.28 0.20
N ALA A 52 -0.73 -12.96 0.06
CA ALA A 52 0.08 -12.23 -0.89
C ALA A 52 1.54 -12.35 -0.46
N SER A 53 2.42 -12.73 -1.38
CA SER A 53 3.85 -12.80 -1.05
C SER A 53 4.36 -11.43 -0.63
N LEU A 54 5.21 -11.40 0.40
CA LEU A 54 5.86 -10.18 0.86
C LEU A 54 6.73 -9.56 -0.24
N ASP A 55 7.33 -10.38 -1.10
CA ASP A 55 8.04 -9.98 -2.30
C ASP A 55 7.19 -9.17 -3.28
N SER A 56 6.00 -9.66 -3.63
CA SER A 56 5.09 -8.95 -4.55
C SER A 56 4.59 -7.65 -3.92
N PHE A 57 4.27 -7.71 -2.62
CA PHE A 57 3.85 -6.54 -1.85
C PHE A 57 4.95 -5.46 -1.85
N GLU A 58 6.19 -5.86 -1.54
CA GLU A 58 7.35 -4.97 -1.55
C GLU A 58 7.57 -4.36 -2.92
N ARG A 59 7.63 -5.17 -3.99
CA ARG A 59 7.85 -4.68 -5.37
C ARG A 59 6.80 -3.64 -5.78
N PHE A 60 5.56 -3.82 -5.36
CA PHE A 60 4.47 -2.93 -5.73
C PHE A 60 4.49 -1.60 -4.94
N PHE A 61 4.61 -1.68 -3.61
CA PHE A 61 4.37 -0.53 -2.72
C PHE A 61 5.63 0.23 -2.29
N LYS A 62 6.81 -0.38 -2.33
CA LYS A 62 8.04 0.25 -1.82
C LYS A 62 8.33 1.61 -2.49
N PRO A 63 9.11 2.48 -1.82
CA PRO A 63 9.72 3.62 -2.51
C PRO A 63 10.47 3.15 -3.78
N ASP A 64 10.25 3.85 -4.89
CA ASP A 64 10.76 3.48 -6.22
C ASP A 64 10.29 2.10 -6.72
N GLY A 65 9.17 1.60 -6.17
CA GLY A 65 8.43 0.43 -6.65
C GLY A 65 7.52 0.76 -7.84
N ILE A 66 6.68 -0.20 -8.24
CA ILE A 66 5.80 -0.08 -9.42
C ILE A 66 4.91 1.17 -9.32
N LEU A 67 4.17 1.31 -8.21
CA LEU A 67 3.21 2.40 -8.06
C LEU A 67 3.90 3.76 -7.90
N ASP A 68 5.00 3.82 -7.14
CA ASP A 68 5.73 5.07 -6.87
C ASP A 68 6.41 5.61 -8.13
N ASN A 69 7.02 4.73 -8.94
CA ASN A 69 7.59 5.12 -10.23
C ASN A 69 6.51 5.64 -11.19
N PHE A 70 5.35 4.98 -11.25
CA PHE A 70 4.25 5.45 -12.08
C PHE A 70 3.77 6.83 -11.64
N TYR A 71 3.60 7.04 -10.33
CA TYR A 71 3.22 8.33 -9.78
C TYR A 71 4.22 9.43 -10.18
N LYS A 72 5.52 9.22 -9.92
CA LYS A 72 6.58 10.20 -10.19
C LYS A 72 6.70 10.55 -11.68
N ASN A 73 6.60 9.55 -12.54
CA ASN A 73 6.86 9.71 -13.98
C ASN A 73 5.64 10.19 -14.76
N ASN A 74 4.43 9.76 -14.36
CA ASN A 74 3.23 9.96 -15.15
C ASN A 74 2.21 10.88 -14.45
N LEU A 75 1.93 10.70 -13.16
CA LEU A 75 0.80 11.37 -12.50
C LEU A 75 1.16 12.70 -11.85
N ARG A 76 2.41 12.87 -11.40
CA ARG A 76 2.85 14.00 -10.59
C ARG A 76 2.50 15.35 -11.22
N LEU A 77 2.77 15.51 -12.52
CA LEU A 77 2.49 16.76 -13.23
C LEU A 77 1.00 17.09 -13.31
N PHE A 78 0.12 16.09 -13.36
CA PHE A 78 -1.33 16.29 -13.45
C PHE A 78 -1.96 16.55 -12.08
N LEU A 79 -1.42 15.92 -11.04
CA LEU A 79 -1.94 16.03 -9.68
C LEU A 79 -1.45 17.29 -8.95
N GLU A 80 -0.18 17.67 -9.10
CA GLU A 80 0.39 18.83 -8.38
C GLU A 80 -0.02 20.18 -8.99
N ASN A 81 -0.38 20.21 -10.28
CA ASN A 81 -0.74 21.44 -10.99
C ASN A 81 -2.25 21.62 -11.18
N ASP A 82 -3.08 20.75 -10.59
CA ASP A 82 -4.55 20.71 -10.71
C ASP A 82 -5.04 21.02 -12.14
N LEU A 83 -4.41 20.39 -13.12
CA LEU A 83 -4.70 20.65 -14.53
C LEU A 83 -6.14 20.24 -14.86
N THR A 84 -6.88 21.13 -15.51
CA THR A 84 -8.26 20.93 -15.96
C THR A 84 -8.37 20.92 -17.49
N PHE A 85 -9.47 20.36 -18.01
CA PHE A 85 -9.82 20.42 -19.43
C PHE A 85 -10.22 21.84 -19.86
N GLY A 86 -9.24 22.73 -20.08
CA GLY A 86 -9.54 24.12 -20.45
C GLY A 86 -10.44 24.82 -19.43
N ASP A 87 -11.24 25.78 -19.90
CA ASP A 87 -12.08 26.65 -19.04
C ASP A 87 -13.28 25.94 -18.39
N ASP A 88 -13.56 24.66 -18.72
CA ASP A 88 -14.72 23.93 -18.21
C ASP A 88 -14.52 23.36 -16.78
N GLY A 89 -13.30 23.45 -16.26
CA GLY A 89 -12.94 23.06 -14.90
C GLY A 89 -12.98 21.55 -14.62
N ARG A 90 -13.12 20.69 -15.63
CA ARG A 90 -13.13 19.23 -15.41
C ARG A 90 -11.72 18.75 -15.11
N VAL A 91 -11.55 18.12 -13.95
CA VAL A 91 -10.27 17.57 -13.47
C VAL A 91 -9.84 16.40 -14.38
N LEU A 92 -8.55 16.38 -14.76
CA LEU A 92 -8.00 15.35 -15.66
C LEU A 92 -7.87 13.98 -15.01
N ILE A 93 -7.60 13.94 -13.70
CA ILE A 93 -7.45 12.70 -12.93
C ILE A 93 -8.71 12.44 -12.12
N ARG A 94 -9.23 11.22 -12.20
CA ARG A 94 -10.41 10.79 -11.44
C ARG A 94 -10.11 10.80 -9.94
N GLU A 95 -11.09 11.22 -9.14
CA GLU A 95 -10.95 11.36 -7.68
C GLU A 95 -10.66 10.03 -6.97
N ASP A 96 -11.18 8.90 -7.48
CA ASP A 96 -10.91 7.57 -6.92
C ASP A 96 -9.43 7.17 -7.03
N ILE A 97 -8.74 7.62 -8.08
CA ILE A 97 -7.28 7.42 -8.22
C ILE A 97 -6.53 8.19 -7.14
N ARG A 98 -6.93 9.43 -6.82
CA ARG A 98 -6.33 10.22 -5.73
C ARG A 98 -6.46 9.49 -4.40
N GLN A 99 -7.66 9.00 -4.09
CA GLN A 99 -7.91 8.23 -2.85
C GLN A 99 -7.09 6.93 -2.77
N GLN A 100 -6.92 6.23 -3.90
CA GLN A 100 -6.08 5.03 -3.97
C GLN A 100 -4.60 5.35 -3.74
N LEU A 101 -4.09 6.45 -4.28
CA LEU A 101 -2.72 6.91 -4.05
C LEU A 101 -2.50 7.30 -2.59
N ASP A 102 -3.44 8.00 -1.96
CA ASP A 102 -3.38 8.33 -0.53
C ASP A 102 -3.36 7.06 0.34
N THR A 103 -4.18 6.08 -0.02
CA THR A 103 -4.21 4.78 0.67
C THR A 103 -2.88 4.05 0.53
N ALA A 104 -2.31 4.04 -0.68
CA ALA A 104 -1.01 3.44 -0.92
C ALA A 104 0.13 4.19 -0.21
N GLN A 105 0.05 5.51 -0.08
CA GLN A 105 1.00 6.29 0.70
C GLN A 105 0.95 5.91 2.18
N LYS A 106 -0.25 5.76 2.76
CA LYS A 106 -0.41 5.27 4.14
C LYS A 106 0.20 3.87 4.34
N ILE A 107 -0.03 2.97 3.38
CA ILE A 107 0.60 1.63 3.39
C ILE A 107 2.13 1.79 3.41
N ARG A 108 2.67 2.67 2.56
CA ARG A 108 4.11 2.94 2.49
C ARG A 108 4.66 3.45 3.82
N ASP A 109 4.01 4.43 4.41
CA ASP A 109 4.43 5.08 5.67
C ASP A 109 4.41 4.12 6.86
N ILE A 110 3.50 3.15 6.86
CA ILE A 110 3.39 2.14 7.92
C ILE A 110 4.46 1.05 7.77
N PHE A 111 4.66 0.57 6.54
CA PHE A 111 5.40 -0.67 6.30
C PHE A 111 6.80 -0.48 5.73
N PHE A 112 7.19 0.72 5.27
CA PHE A 112 8.51 0.92 4.69
C PHE A 112 9.27 2.02 5.42
N SER A 113 10.48 1.68 5.86
CA SER A 113 11.42 2.63 6.44
C SER A 113 12.66 2.76 5.57
N GLN A 114 13.28 3.95 5.54
CA GLN A 114 14.49 4.19 4.74
C GLN A 114 15.68 3.30 5.16
N GLN A 115 15.74 2.90 6.44
CA GLN A 115 16.87 2.14 6.97
C GLN A 115 16.70 0.63 6.84
N ASN A 116 15.49 0.11 7.01
CA ASN A 116 15.25 -1.33 7.16
C ASN A 116 14.40 -1.94 6.03
N GLY A 117 13.95 -1.13 5.06
CA GLY A 117 13.04 -1.60 4.01
C GLY A 117 11.67 -1.95 4.58
N LEU A 118 11.09 -3.05 4.11
CA LEU A 118 9.80 -3.57 4.56
C LEU A 118 9.87 -4.02 6.03
N GLY A 119 9.07 -3.38 6.90
CA GLY A 119 8.87 -3.79 8.27
C GLY A 119 8.01 -2.82 9.08
N ALA A 120 7.37 -3.35 10.12
CA ALA A 120 6.59 -2.63 11.11
C ALA A 120 7.07 -3.02 12.52
N GLN A 121 7.13 -2.04 13.41
CA GLN A 121 7.49 -2.25 14.82
C GLN A 121 6.30 -1.89 15.68
N PHE A 122 5.96 -2.75 16.64
CA PHE A 122 4.84 -2.52 17.54
C PHE A 122 5.12 -3.12 18.91
N ALA A 123 4.33 -2.71 19.89
CA ALA A 123 4.44 -3.17 21.26
C ALA A 123 3.19 -3.95 21.65
N VAL A 124 3.37 -5.08 22.33
CA VAL A 124 2.30 -5.91 22.88
C VAL A 124 2.43 -5.92 24.39
N GLU A 125 1.38 -5.52 25.09
CA GLU A 125 1.32 -5.55 26.55
C GLU A 125 0.50 -6.75 27.02
N THR A 126 1.04 -7.50 27.97
CA THR A 126 0.30 -8.55 28.65
C THR A 126 -0.70 -7.93 29.62
N VAL A 127 -1.99 -8.29 29.52
CA VAL A 127 -3.04 -7.63 30.33
C VAL A 127 -3.46 -8.47 31.54
N SER A 128 -4.03 -9.64 31.30
CA SER A 128 -4.50 -10.57 32.35
C SER A 128 -4.85 -11.92 31.74
N LEU A 129 -5.05 -12.94 32.58
CA LEU A 129 -5.56 -14.25 32.18
C LEU A 129 -6.81 -14.59 33.00
N SER A 130 -7.78 -15.25 32.37
CA SER A 130 -8.94 -15.80 33.08
C SER A 130 -8.49 -16.81 34.15
N GLY A 131 -9.24 -16.94 35.25
CA GLY A 131 -8.81 -17.75 36.41
C GLY A 131 -8.60 -19.25 36.13
N ASN A 132 -9.09 -19.75 34.99
CA ASN A 132 -8.86 -21.11 34.52
C ASN A 132 -7.62 -21.27 33.61
N LYS A 133 -6.84 -20.21 33.39
CA LYS A 133 -5.61 -20.20 32.57
C LYS A 133 -4.40 -19.83 33.42
N ARG A 134 -3.34 -20.63 33.28
CA ARG A 134 -2.09 -20.46 34.04
C ARG A 134 -1.00 -19.74 33.25
N ARG A 135 -1.01 -19.87 31.93
CA ARG A 135 0.01 -19.33 31.03
C ARG A 135 -0.59 -19.02 29.67
N SER A 136 -0.16 -17.95 29.02
CA SER A 136 -0.41 -17.71 27.61
C SER A 136 0.89 -17.49 26.87
N VAL A 137 0.99 -18.05 25.68
CA VAL A 137 2.13 -17.82 24.79
C VAL A 137 1.58 -17.32 23.45
N LEU A 138 1.89 -16.07 23.11
CA LEU A 138 1.68 -15.50 21.79
C LEU A 138 2.99 -15.67 21.00
N ASN A 139 2.94 -16.44 19.93
CA ASN A 139 4.00 -16.54 18.93
C ASN A 139 3.63 -15.65 17.74
N LEU A 140 4.45 -14.64 17.47
CA LEU A 140 4.36 -13.78 16.30
C LEU A 140 5.66 -13.88 15.51
N ASP A 141 5.62 -14.65 14.42
CA ASP A 141 6.75 -14.83 13.52
C ASP A 141 8.05 -15.30 14.25
N GLY A 142 7.89 -16.25 15.18
CA GLY A 142 8.98 -16.80 15.99
C GLY A 142 9.31 -15.97 17.25
N GLN A 143 8.75 -14.77 17.42
CA GLN A 143 8.88 -13.99 18.64
C GLN A 143 7.82 -14.43 19.65
N LEU A 144 8.26 -14.88 20.83
CA LEU A 144 7.39 -15.40 21.88
C LEU A 144 7.13 -14.34 22.95
N VAL A 145 5.85 -14.07 23.22
CA VAL A 145 5.37 -13.29 24.36
C VAL A 145 4.69 -14.25 25.33
N ASP A 146 5.37 -14.55 26.43
CA ASP A 146 4.95 -15.50 27.46
C ASP A 146 4.44 -14.80 28.72
N TYR A 147 3.25 -15.14 29.20
CA TYR A 147 2.65 -14.54 30.37
C TYR A 147 2.03 -15.58 31.30
N SER A 148 2.37 -15.55 32.59
CA SER A 148 1.95 -16.54 33.58
C SER A 148 1.34 -15.93 34.85
N GLN A 149 0.35 -15.04 34.72
CA GLN A 149 -0.33 -14.36 35.84
C GLN A 149 0.62 -13.54 36.76
N GLY A 150 1.68 -12.99 36.16
CA GLY A 150 2.66 -12.14 36.84
C GLY A 150 2.38 -10.65 36.67
N ARG A 151 3.42 -9.84 36.88
CA ARG A 151 3.38 -8.42 36.51
C ARG A 151 3.22 -8.29 35.00
N ASN A 152 2.39 -7.33 34.59
CA ASN A 152 2.27 -6.97 33.19
C ASN A 152 3.59 -6.42 32.68
N TYR A 153 3.93 -6.76 31.45
CA TYR A 153 5.09 -6.22 30.76
C TYR A 153 4.77 -5.98 29.29
N THR A 154 5.57 -5.12 28.68
CA THR A 154 5.46 -4.76 27.28
C THR A 154 6.58 -5.43 26.49
N ALA A 155 6.22 -6.23 25.50
CA ALA A 155 7.13 -6.81 24.53
C ALA A 155 7.17 -5.93 23.27
N HIS A 156 8.37 -5.59 22.79
CA HIS A 156 8.55 -4.93 21.51
C HIS A 156 8.80 -5.98 20.43
N LEU A 157 8.02 -5.93 19.35
CA LEU A 157 8.02 -6.92 18.28
C LEU A 157 8.25 -6.23 16.94
N VAL A 158 8.84 -7.00 16.02
CA VAL A 158 9.03 -6.60 14.63
C VAL A 158 8.30 -7.55 13.69
N TRP A 159 7.72 -7.04 12.61
CA TRP A 159 7.15 -7.86 11.55
C TRP A 159 7.52 -7.30 10.17
N PRO A 160 7.91 -8.12 9.19
CA PRO A 160 8.26 -9.53 9.35
C PRO A 160 9.58 -9.65 10.15
N ASN A 161 9.63 -10.57 11.11
CA ASN A 161 10.83 -10.97 11.82
C ASN A 161 11.70 -11.90 10.96
N ASN A 162 11.09 -12.66 10.05
CA ASN A 162 11.81 -13.32 8.98
C ASN A 162 10.99 -13.37 7.68
N MET A 163 11.67 -13.39 6.53
CA MET A 163 11.03 -13.36 5.20
C MET A 163 10.64 -14.74 4.65
N ARG A 164 10.63 -15.80 5.46
CA ARG A 164 10.27 -17.15 4.97
C ARG A 164 8.76 -17.32 4.95
N GLU A 165 8.27 -18.02 3.93
CA GLU A 165 6.87 -18.45 3.87
C GLU A 165 6.55 -19.46 4.98
N GLY A 166 5.34 -19.41 5.53
CA GLY A 166 4.83 -20.37 6.51
C GLY A 166 4.97 -19.99 7.99
N ASN A 167 5.36 -18.75 8.31
CA ASN A 167 5.33 -18.29 9.69
C ASN A 167 3.90 -18.00 10.13
N GLU A 168 3.34 -18.89 10.95
CA GLU A 168 2.02 -18.69 11.52
C GLU A 168 2.11 -17.95 12.86
N SER A 169 1.16 -17.04 13.05
CA SER A 169 0.90 -16.44 14.36
C SER A 169 0.00 -17.35 15.18
N LYS A 170 0.39 -17.68 16.42
CA LYS A 170 -0.35 -18.61 17.27
C LYS A 170 -0.45 -18.13 18.72
N LEU A 171 -1.64 -18.22 19.30
CA LEU A 171 -1.87 -18.03 20.72
C LEU A 171 -2.16 -19.37 21.40
N THR A 172 -1.45 -19.69 22.47
CA THR A 172 -1.65 -20.90 23.30
C THR A 172 -2.04 -20.48 24.71
N LEU A 173 -3.05 -21.15 25.32
CA LEU A 173 -3.65 -20.81 26.64
C LEU A 173 -3.80 -22.02 27.56
#